data_AF-A0A9P9DIH5-F1
#
_entry.id   AF-A0A9P9DIH5-F1
#
_cell.length_a   1.000
_cell.length_b   1.000
_cell.length_c   1.000
_cell.angle_alpha   90.00
_cell.angle_beta   90.00
_cell.angle_gamma   90.00
#
_symmetry.space_group_name_H-M   'P 1'
#
loop_
_entity.id
_entity.type
_entity.pdbx_description
1 polymer ?
#
loop_
_entity_poly.entity_id
_entity_poly.type
_entity_poly.pdbx_seq_one_letter_code
_entity_poly.pdbx_strand_id
1 'polypeptide(L)'
;MQIWLKGVVSPLDIELAIAQSVDGISISNHGGRQLDGMPATMDVLEECAKVARGRIPVPSMAVSGYKGQDGVELAIKIFMHELQATMAIACCRTVADIIRDYVRRMNDAETIPGKL
;
A
#
# COMPACT_ATOMS: atom_id res chain seq x y z
N MET A 1 6.29 -6.63 -23.29
CA MET A 1 6.46 -5.45 -22.43
C MET A 1 5.27 -5.40 -21.50
N GLN A 2 5.46 -5.20 -20.21
CA GLN A 2 4.34 -5.12 -19.26
C GLN A 2 3.70 -3.73 -19.25
N ILE A 3 2.39 -3.67 -19.07
CA ILE A 3 1.59 -2.46 -18.93
C ILE A 3 1.04 -2.40 -17.50
N TRP A 4 1.23 -1.26 -16.85
CA TRP A 4 0.83 -1.02 -15.47
C TRP A 4 -0.03 0.24 -15.36
N LEU A 5 -1.20 0.14 -14.72
CA LEU A 5 -2.05 1.31 -14.44
C LEU A 5 -1.72 1.89 -13.07
N LYS A 6 -1.20 3.12 -13.04
CA LYS A 6 -0.95 3.87 -11.80
C LYS A 6 -1.99 4.99 -11.67
N GLY A 7 -2.50 5.16 -10.46
CA GLY A 7 -3.52 6.19 -10.19
C GLY A 7 -4.89 5.64 -9.84
N VAL A 8 -5.02 4.30 -9.77
CA VAL A 8 -6.28 3.63 -9.52
C VAL A 8 -6.66 3.78 -8.05
N VAL A 9 -7.83 4.35 -7.78
CA VAL A 9 -8.37 4.50 -6.40
C VAL A 9 -9.79 3.93 -6.28
N SER A 10 -10.33 3.39 -7.38
CA SER A 10 -11.66 2.80 -7.45
C SER A 10 -11.57 1.30 -7.72
N PRO A 11 -12.34 0.46 -7.02
CA PRO A 11 -12.42 -0.97 -7.32
C PRO A 11 -12.98 -1.27 -8.71
N LEU A 12 -13.85 -0.40 -9.24
CA LEU A 12 -14.41 -0.57 -10.59
C LEU A 12 -13.32 -0.51 -11.67
N ASP A 13 -12.35 0.38 -11.50
CA ASP A 13 -11.23 0.51 -12.44
C ASP A 13 -10.33 -0.74 -12.42
N ILE A 14 -10.30 -1.46 -11.30
CA ILE A 14 -9.58 -2.75 -11.19
C ILE A 14 -10.27 -3.82 -12.02
N GLU A 15 -11.60 -3.89 -11.98
CA GLU A 15 -12.35 -4.84 -12.83
C GLU A 15 -12.11 -4.57 -14.31
N LEU A 16 -12.14 -3.28 -14.69
CA LEU A 16 -11.84 -2.86 -16.06
C LEU A 16 -10.41 -3.23 -16.46
N ALA A 17 -9.42 -2.96 -15.60
CA ALA A 17 -8.02 -3.30 -15.86
C ALA A 17 -7.81 -4.81 -16.06
N ILE A 18 -8.48 -5.64 -15.26
CA ILE A 18 -8.46 -7.10 -15.42
C ILE A 18 -9.10 -7.50 -16.76
N ALA A 19 -10.26 -6.92 -17.09
CA ALA A 19 -10.94 -7.18 -18.37
C ALA A 19 -10.08 -6.78 -19.59
N GLN A 20 -9.27 -5.74 -19.46
CA GLN A 20 -8.33 -5.28 -20.49
C GLN A 20 -6.98 -6.02 -20.47
N SER A 21 -6.81 -7.05 -19.62
CA SER A 21 -5.59 -7.86 -19.54
C SER A 21 -4.31 -7.04 -19.26
N VAL A 22 -4.42 -6.03 -18.40
CA VAL A 22 -3.26 -5.26 -17.90
C VAL A 22 -2.42 -6.12 -16.95
N ASP A 23 -1.10 -5.95 -16.95
CA ASP A 23 -0.18 -6.76 -16.13
C ASP A 23 -0.17 -6.38 -14.64
N GLY A 24 -0.55 -5.16 -14.28
CA GLY A 24 -0.52 -4.69 -12.90
C GLY A 24 -1.22 -3.36 -12.64
N ILE A 25 -1.53 -3.11 -11.37
CA ILE A 25 -2.17 -1.87 -10.91
C ILE A 25 -1.39 -1.31 -9.73
N SER A 26 -1.23 0.01 -9.67
CA SER A 26 -0.73 0.72 -8.50
C SER A 26 -1.80 1.65 -7.94
N ILE A 27 -2.22 1.35 -6.70
CA ILE A 27 -3.14 2.21 -5.96
C ILE A 27 -2.38 3.47 -5.54
N SER A 28 -2.79 4.62 -6.10
CA SER A 28 -2.07 5.88 -5.92
C SER A 28 -3.00 7.06 -6.14
N ASN A 29 -2.97 8.04 -5.24
CA ASN A 29 -3.60 9.35 -5.46
C ASN A 29 -2.55 10.41 -5.86
N HIS A 30 -1.41 9.97 -6.43
CA HIS A 30 -0.27 10.83 -6.78
C HIS A 30 0.31 11.62 -5.60
N GLY A 31 0.20 11.08 -4.38
CA GLY A 31 0.67 11.74 -3.16
C GLY A 31 -0.15 12.99 -2.82
N GLY A 32 -1.44 12.99 -3.17
CA GLY A 32 -2.35 14.11 -2.93
C GLY A 32 -2.11 15.34 -3.83
N ARG A 33 -1.34 15.20 -4.91
CA ARG A 33 -0.93 16.33 -5.77
C ARG A 33 -1.79 16.56 -7.00
N GLN A 34 -2.81 15.73 -7.23
CA GLN A 34 -3.57 15.73 -8.47
C GLN A 34 -5.02 16.16 -8.27
N LEU A 35 -5.82 15.36 -7.56
CA LEU A 35 -7.21 15.70 -7.22
C LEU A 35 -7.34 15.79 -5.70
N ASP A 36 -7.74 16.97 -5.23
CA ASP A 36 -7.96 17.22 -3.80
C ASP A 36 -9.24 16.54 -3.31
N GLY A 37 -9.28 16.16 -2.03
CA GLY A 37 -10.40 15.43 -1.43
C GLY A 37 -10.52 13.95 -1.84
N MET A 38 -9.56 13.40 -2.58
CA MET A 38 -9.48 11.96 -2.81
C MET A 38 -9.21 11.20 -1.50
N PRO A 39 -9.73 9.97 -1.34
CA PRO A 39 -9.44 9.16 -0.16
C PRO A 39 -7.93 8.86 -0.06
N ALA A 40 -7.45 8.55 1.15
CA ALA A 40 -6.10 8.07 1.30
C ALA A 40 -5.97 6.70 0.61
N THR A 41 -4.82 6.43 -0.01
CA THR A 41 -4.59 5.16 -0.73
C THR A 41 -4.74 3.94 0.18
N MET A 42 -4.49 4.11 1.48
CA MET A 42 -4.65 3.05 2.49
C MET A 42 -6.13 2.73 2.77
N ASP A 43 -7.03 3.71 2.69
CA ASP A 43 -8.45 3.53 2.98
C ASP A 43 -9.14 2.68 1.89
N VAL A 44 -8.72 2.87 0.63
CA VAL A 44 -9.27 2.13 -0.52
C VAL A 44 -8.57 0.80 -0.78
N LEU A 45 -7.39 0.58 -0.18
CA LEU A 45 -6.55 -0.60 -0.44
C LEU A 45 -7.30 -1.90 -0.17
N GLU A 46 -8.06 -1.99 0.93
CA GLU A 46 -8.79 -3.20 1.26
C GLU A 46 -9.86 -3.54 0.21
N GLU A 47 -10.67 -2.56 -0.19
CA GLU A 47 -11.75 -2.77 -1.16
C GLU A 47 -11.17 -3.15 -2.53
N CYS A 48 -10.12 -2.45 -2.94
CA CYS A 48 -9.40 -2.73 -4.17
C CYS A 48 -8.77 -4.13 -4.17
N ALA A 49 -8.12 -4.54 -3.08
CA ALA A 49 -7.53 -5.87 -2.95
C ALA A 49 -8.59 -6.99 -3.01
N LYS A 50 -9.78 -6.77 -2.43
CA LYS A 50 -10.91 -7.70 -2.51
C LYS A 50 -11.44 -7.89 -3.93
N VAL A 51 -11.35 -6.88 -4.79
CA VAL A 51 -11.70 -6.99 -6.21
C VAL A 51 -10.57 -7.64 -7.00
N ALA A 52 -9.32 -7.27 -6.73
CA ALA A 52 -8.17 -7.89 -7.39
C ALA A 52 -8.12 -9.41 -7.18
N ARG A 53 -8.38 -9.91 -5.95
CA ARG A 53 -8.40 -11.36 -5.60
C ARG A 53 -7.17 -12.14 -6.07
N GLY A 54 -6.01 -11.49 -6.11
CA GLY A 54 -4.78 -12.09 -6.64
C GLY A 54 -4.76 -12.31 -8.16
N ARG A 55 -5.79 -11.86 -8.89
CA ARG A 55 -5.87 -11.93 -10.37
C ARG A 55 -4.94 -10.93 -11.05
N ILE A 56 -4.61 -9.84 -10.36
CA ILE A 56 -3.70 -8.79 -10.83
C ILE A 56 -2.84 -8.30 -9.65
N PRO A 57 -1.52 -8.07 -9.84
CA PRO A 57 -0.66 -7.51 -8.81
C PRO A 57 -1.08 -6.09 -8.42
N VAL A 58 -1.05 -5.79 -7.11
CA VAL A 58 -1.39 -4.47 -6.56
C VAL A 58 -0.33 -3.98 -5.54
N PRO A 59 0.88 -3.61 -5.98
CA PRO A 59 1.88 -2.99 -5.13
C PRO A 59 1.54 -1.53 -4.78
N SER A 60 1.68 -1.21 -3.51
CA SER A 60 1.63 0.15 -2.97
C SER A 60 3.03 0.57 -2.54
N MET A 61 3.77 1.31 -3.36
CA MET A 61 4.91 2.09 -2.88
C MET A 61 5.33 3.15 -3.90
N ALA A 62 5.57 4.36 -3.41
CA ALA A 62 6.32 5.37 -4.13
C ALA A 62 7.49 5.79 -3.23
N VAL A 63 8.72 5.67 -3.73
CA VAL A 63 9.92 6.18 -3.05
C VAL A 63 10.29 7.49 -3.71
N SER A 64 10.36 8.57 -2.92
CA SER A 64 10.90 9.85 -3.37
C SER A 64 12.38 9.90 -3.03
N GLY A 65 13.22 10.18 -4.03
CA GLY A 65 14.67 10.30 -3.83
C GLY A 65 15.04 11.64 -3.18
N TYR A 66 15.80 11.59 -2.10
CA TYR A 66 16.50 12.74 -1.50
C TYR A 66 17.99 12.44 -1.53
N LYS A 67 18.85 13.40 -1.93
CA LYS A 67 20.33 13.25 -1.98
C LYS A 67 20.89 12.18 -2.94
N GLY A 68 20.27 12.00 -4.11
CA GLY A 68 20.82 11.13 -5.16
C GLY A 68 20.89 9.65 -4.75
N GLN A 69 21.87 8.92 -5.29
CA GLN A 69 22.00 7.48 -5.04
C GLN A 69 22.19 7.14 -3.56
N ASP A 70 23.08 7.84 -2.87
CA ASP A 70 23.42 7.55 -1.46
C ASP A 70 22.20 7.72 -0.54
N GLY A 71 21.40 8.75 -0.79
CA GLY A 71 20.19 8.97 0.00
C GLY A 71 19.09 7.96 -0.33
N VAL A 72 19.00 7.46 -1.57
CA VAL A 72 18.12 6.34 -1.92
C VAL A 72 18.59 5.05 -1.23
N GLU A 73 19.89 4.76 -1.23
CA GLU A 73 20.45 3.59 -0.57
C GLU A 73 20.21 3.64 0.94
N LEU A 74 20.41 4.80 1.56
CA LEU A 74 20.12 5.01 2.97
C LEU A 74 18.62 4.84 3.27
N ALA A 75 17.75 5.40 2.45
CA ALA A 75 16.29 5.25 2.62
C ALA A 75 15.88 3.78 2.55
N ILE A 76 16.41 3.03 1.58
CA ILE A 76 16.16 1.58 1.47
C ILE A 76 16.65 0.86 2.73
N LYS A 77 17.85 1.17 3.24
CA LYS A 77 18.37 0.56 4.47
C LYS A 77 17.47 0.84 5.68
N ILE A 78 17.00 2.09 5.82
CA ILE A 78 16.09 2.48 6.90
C ILE A 78 14.79 1.69 6.80
N PHE A 79 14.14 1.68 5.62
CA PHE A 79 12.89 0.95 5.40
C PHE A 79 13.05 -0.55 5.69
N MET A 80 14.14 -1.16 5.23
CA MET A 80 14.39 -2.58 5.48
C MET A 80 14.61 -2.89 6.96
N HIS A 81 15.33 -2.02 7.68
CA HIS A 81 15.53 -2.17 9.12
C HIS A 81 14.24 -2.02 9.90
N GLU A 82 13.41 -1.01 9.58
CA GLU A 82 12.11 -0.79 10.22
C GLU A 82 11.13 -1.93 9.95
N LEU A 83 11.10 -2.44 8.71
CA LEU A 83 10.30 -3.62 8.36
C LEU A 83 10.72 -4.84 9.18
N GLN A 84 12.03 -5.12 9.28
CA GLN A 84 12.57 -6.25 10.05
C GLN A 84 12.28 -6.12 11.55
N ALA A 85 12.49 -4.93 12.13
CA ALA A 85 12.20 -4.67 13.53
C ALA A 85 10.71 -4.86 13.84
N THR A 86 9.83 -4.35 12.98
CA THR A 86 8.38 -4.50 13.12
C THR A 86 7.95 -5.96 12.98
N MET A 87 8.52 -6.68 12.01
CA MET A 87 8.29 -8.12 11.84
C MET A 87 8.74 -8.92 13.05
N ALA A 88 9.88 -8.58 13.66
CA ALA A 88 10.37 -9.24 14.86
C ALA A 88 9.42 -9.03 16.05
N ILE A 89 8.90 -7.81 16.24
CA ILE A 89 7.92 -7.49 17.30
C ILE A 89 6.59 -8.19 17.03
N ALA A 90 6.14 -8.22 15.78
CA ALA A 90 4.90 -8.89 15.36
C ALA A 90 5.03 -10.42 15.25
N CYS A 91 6.21 -10.99 15.54
CA CYS A 91 6.49 -12.43 15.40
C CYS A 91 6.31 -12.99 13.97
N CYS A 92 6.49 -12.15 12.94
CA CYS A 92 6.52 -12.55 11.54
C CYS A 92 7.94 -12.96 11.14
N ARG A 93 8.14 -14.20 10.68
CA ARG A 93 9.46 -14.68 10.21
C ARG A 93 9.70 -14.37 8.74
N THR A 94 8.63 -14.24 7.98
CA THR A 94 8.62 -13.98 6.54
C THR A 94 7.51 -12.99 6.19
N VAL A 95 7.60 -12.35 5.02
CA VAL A 95 6.54 -11.45 4.53
C VAL A 95 5.20 -12.18 4.39
N ALA A 96 5.21 -13.50 4.15
CA ALA A 96 4.00 -14.32 4.08
C ALA A 96 3.27 -14.46 5.43
N ASP A 97 3.97 -14.24 6.55
CA ASP A 97 3.35 -14.25 7.88
C ASP A 97 2.57 -12.96 8.16
N ILE A 98 2.73 -11.91 7.34
CA ILE A 98 2.03 -10.63 7.48
C ILE A 98 0.61 -10.77 6.92
N ILE A 99 -0.32 -11.11 7.80
CA ILE A 99 -1.73 -11.36 7.47
C ILE A 99 -2.65 -10.28 8.05
N ARG A 100 -3.93 -10.33 7.65
CA ARG A 100 -4.96 -9.36 8.05
C ARG A 100 -5.20 -9.31 9.57
N ASP A 101 -4.86 -10.37 10.31
CA ASP A 101 -5.08 -10.47 11.77
C ASP A 101 -4.30 -9.41 12.58
N TYR A 102 -3.22 -8.85 12.02
CA TYR A 102 -2.46 -7.76 12.63
C TYR A 102 -3.11 -6.37 12.45
N VAL A 103 -4.20 -6.26 11.68
CA VAL A 103 -4.85 -4.99 11.36
C VAL A 103 -6.16 -4.85 12.12
N ARG A 104 -6.27 -3.80 12.94
CA ARG A 104 -7.52 -3.41 13.61
C ARG A 104 -8.12 -2.19 12.94
N ARG A 105 -9.41 -2.24 12.60
CA ARG A 105 -10.16 -1.06 12.19
C ARG A 105 -10.48 -0.22 13.43
N MET A 106 -10.10 1.04 13.41
CA MET A 106 -10.58 1.98 14.42
C MET A 106 -11.94 2.49 13.96
N ASN A 107 -12.99 2.21 14.73
CA ASN A 107 -14.25 2.93 14.59
C ASN A 107 -14.18 4.18 15.48
N ASP A 108 -14.85 5.27 15.08
CA ASP A 108 -14.82 6.58 15.76
C ASP A 108 -15.26 6.57 17.24
N ALA A 109 -15.70 5.42 17.76
CA ALA A 109 -16.20 5.25 19.12
C ALA A 109 -15.20 4.59 20.11
N GLU A 110 -14.03 4.10 19.67
CA GLU A 110 -13.06 3.44 20.56
C GLU A 110 -11.79 4.28 20.72
N THR A 111 -11.76 5.09 21.78
CA THR A 111 -10.56 5.79 22.24
C THR A 111 -9.48 4.77 22.60
N ILE A 112 -8.26 4.96 22.09
CA ILE A 112 -7.08 4.18 22.53
C ILE A 112 -6.92 4.42 24.04
N PRO A 113 -6.90 3.37 24.89
CA PRO A 113 -6.62 3.55 26.31
C PRO A 113 -5.28 4.28 26.47
N GLY A 114 -5.31 5.49 27.03
CA GLY A 114 -4.10 6.30 27.27
C GLY A 114 -3.81 7.44 26.28
N LYS A 115 -4.69 7.74 25.32
CA LYS A 115 -4.69 9.07 24.70
C LYS A 115 -5.45 10.06 25.58
N LEU A 116 -4.70 10.93 26.28
CA LEU A 116 -5.20 12.23 26.72
C LEU A 116 -5.51 13.11 25.50
#